data_AF-A0A956R955-F1
#
_entry.id   AF-A0A956R955-F1
#
_cell.length_a   1.000
_cell.length_b   1.000
_cell.length_c   1.000
_cell.angle_alpha   90.00
_cell.angle_beta   90.00
_cell.angle_gamma   90.00
#
_symmetry.space_group_name_H-M   'P 1'
#
loop_
_entity.id
_entity.type
_entity.pdbx_description
1 polymer ?
#
loop_
_entity_poly.entity_id
_entity_poly.type
_entity_poly.pdbx_seq_one_letter_code
_entity_poly.pdbx_strand_id
1 'polypeptide(L)'
;MTRLLSASFPRLVLDHCTRPLLVALALGTTACPGDDSPSSTGDDSSTGDPTTTTMNPVTLTLTVTDTEDPTITTTGVDSTGTTTDDPTGDTTASTTDEPTTAGPTCGDDVAEGGEECDGTDLGGEDCMSQGFDDGDLGCAADCTFDTSGCTATPICGNDMIDGRDVCDGADLGGEDCASQGFDGGTLGCQADCMGYDTSMCTVATCEDENVGMSLGAVSMGDTTGADDDFTPSCGGTDGPDHVVLFTAPAAGIFIFDTFGSVYDTKLALFADCDPLSEIVCNDDTGGLQSEVQLDMMAGQTVYVVIDGFDGSTGQYVLNITAGPVCGDGAVTGTEACDGADVGGATCASAGLTGAGPITCAPDCTALDAANCNAPAGYGNCLDFPEAQVCTAMELCASDGTNSVCLGSGCATAMDCPAAPGTGNAPVVCQDVTADGSNDCYLDCTMGETCPNGMTCELGFICLRPA
;
A
#
# COMPACT_ATOMS: atom_id res chain seq x y z
N MET A 1 2.73 -26.29 -39.41
CA MET A 1 1.29 -26.24 -39.07
C MET A 1 1.18 -25.86 -37.60
N THR A 2 0.35 -24.84 -37.35
CA THR A 2 -0.08 -24.30 -36.04
C THR A 2 0.97 -23.53 -35.22
N ARG A 3 1.09 -22.23 -35.52
CA ARG A 3 1.61 -21.18 -34.63
C ARG A 3 0.49 -20.74 -33.69
N LEU A 4 0.75 -20.62 -32.39
CA LEU A 4 -0.07 -19.86 -31.45
C LEU A 4 0.66 -18.55 -31.14
N LEU A 5 0.06 -17.43 -31.56
CA LEU A 5 0.37 -16.09 -31.06
C LEU A 5 -0.42 -15.90 -29.76
N SER A 6 0.22 -15.44 -28.69
CA SER A 6 -0.45 -14.85 -27.53
C SER A 6 -0.15 -13.35 -27.49
N ALA A 7 -1.21 -12.57 -27.31
CA ALA A 7 -1.28 -11.14 -27.48
C ALA A 7 -0.77 -10.37 -26.26
N SER A 8 -0.14 -9.24 -26.55
CA SER A 8 0.26 -8.18 -25.62
C SER A 8 -0.97 -7.43 -25.10
N PHE A 9 -1.04 -7.22 -23.78
CA PHE A 9 -1.93 -6.25 -23.14
C PHE A 9 -1.12 -5.00 -22.79
N PRO A 10 -1.49 -3.80 -23.27
CA PRO A 10 -1.01 -2.56 -22.69
C PRO A 10 -1.91 -2.21 -21.50
N ARG A 11 -1.32 -2.06 -20.30
CA ARG A 11 -2.01 -1.43 -19.18
C ARG A 11 -1.80 0.07 -19.24
N LEU A 12 -2.93 0.76 -19.37
CA LEU A 12 -3.08 2.20 -19.42
C LEU A 12 -2.74 2.79 -18.05
N VAL A 13 -1.92 3.85 -18.07
CA VAL A 13 -1.75 4.81 -17.00
C VAL A 13 -3.03 5.63 -16.90
N LEU A 14 -3.62 5.77 -15.71
CA LEU A 14 -4.42 6.94 -15.38
C LEU A 14 -4.34 7.26 -13.89
N ASP A 15 -4.13 8.54 -13.69
CA ASP A 15 -3.71 9.29 -12.53
C ASP A 15 -4.94 9.77 -11.73
N HIS A 16 -4.77 10.03 -10.43
CA HIS A 16 -5.65 10.77 -9.50
C HIS A 16 -7.06 10.21 -9.15
N CYS A 17 -7.22 9.77 -7.90
CA CYS A 17 -8.49 9.89 -7.18
C CYS A 17 -8.25 10.06 -5.66
N THR A 18 -8.46 11.29 -5.19
CA THR A 18 -8.54 11.69 -3.79
C THR A 18 -9.90 11.27 -3.18
N ARG A 19 -9.85 10.40 -2.15
CA ARG A 19 -10.67 10.26 -0.89
C ARG A 19 -12.21 10.51 -0.89
N PRO A 20 -13.03 9.87 -0.01
CA PRO A 20 -12.70 9.48 1.36
C PRO A 20 -13.23 8.12 1.89
N LEU A 21 -12.71 7.86 3.10
CA LEU A 21 -12.95 6.84 4.10
C LEU A 21 -14.43 6.45 4.34
N LEU A 22 -14.77 5.15 4.19
CA LEU A 22 -15.87 4.52 4.92
C LEU A 22 -15.36 3.21 5.53
N VAL A 23 -15.23 3.20 6.86
CA VAL A 23 -14.85 2.05 7.68
C VAL A 23 -15.99 1.03 7.65
N ALA A 24 -15.72 -0.19 7.17
CA ALA A 24 -16.60 -1.34 7.36
C ALA A 24 -15.79 -2.51 7.93
N LEU A 25 -15.98 -2.73 9.23
CA LEU A 25 -15.51 -3.86 10.02
C LEU A 25 -16.16 -5.16 9.49
N ALA A 26 -15.37 -6.11 8.97
CA ALA A 26 -15.85 -7.45 8.65
C ALA A 26 -15.10 -8.51 9.49
N LEU A 27 -15.67 -8.84 10.65
CA LEU A 27 -15.37 -10.05 11.40
C LEU A 27 -16.04 -11.23 10.67
N GLY A 28 -15.24 -12.00 9.91
CA GLY A 28 -15.66 -13.30 9.40
C GLY A 28 -15.61 -14.36 10.50
N THR A 29 -16.77 -14.88 10.90
CA THR A 29 -16.90 -15.97 11.87
C THR A 29 -16.62 -17.32 11.22
N THR A 30 -15.54 -17.97 11.61
CA THR A 30 -15.31 -19.42 11.49
C THR A 30 -16.14 -20.19 12.53
N ALA A 31 -16.73 -21.32 12.12
CA ALA A 31 -17.60 -22.17 12.91
C ALA A 31 -16.86 -23.02 13.98
N CYS A 32 -17.55 -23.32 15.10
CA CYS A 32 -17.26 -24.44 16.02
C CYS A 32 -18.51 -25.35 16.15
N PRO A 33 -18.35 -26.68 16.33
CA PRO A 33 -19.45 -27.65 16.47
C PRO A 33 -19.77 -28.04 17.94
N GLY A 34 -20.99 -28.55 18.17
CA GLY A 34 -21.46 -29.25 19.40
C GLY A 34 -21.79 -28.30 20.57
N ASP A 35 -22.78 -28.49 21.43
CA ASP A 35 -23.61 -29.64 21.80
C ASP A 35 -24.89 -29.15 22.51
N ASP A 36 -25.85 -30.08 22.66
CA ASP A 36 -26.95 -30.12 23.66
C ASP A 36 -28.26 -29.33 23.43
N SER A 37 -29.23 -30.04 22.85
CA SER A 37 -30.67 -29.99 23.19
C SER A 37 -30.92 -30.41 24.65
N PRO A 38 -32.14 -30.38 25.26
CA PRO A 38 -33.50 -30.19 24.71
C PRO A 38 -34.40 -29.21 25.51
N SER A 39 -35.55 -28.73 25.05
CA SER A 39 -36.85 -29.44 25.06
C SER A 39 -37.96 -28.38 24.92
N SER A 40 -38.88 -28.52 23.95
CA SER A 40 -40.31 -28.90 24.13
C SER A 40 -41.21 -27.69 24.46
N THR A 41 -42.39 -27.46 23.88
CA THR A 41 -43.42 -28.25 23.16
C THR A 41 -44.24 -27.28 22.30
N GLY A 42 -44.62 -27.58 21.05
CA GLY A 42 -45.95 -28.14 20.66
C GLY A 42 -47.07 -27.09 20.79
N ASP A 43 -47.93 -26.75 19.83
CA ASP A 43 -48.46 -27.43 18.63
C ASP A 43 -49.07 -26.34 17.71
N ASP A 44 -48.98 -26.49 16.38
CA ASP A 44 -50.18 -26.77 15.57
C ASP A 44 -49.78 -27.15 14.14
N SER A 45 -50.33 -28.26 13.71
CA SER A 45 -50.14 -28.89 12.42
C SER A 45 -51.24 -28.44 11.47
N SER A 46 -50.89 -27.84 10.32
CA SER A 46 -51.71 -28.03 9.14
C SER A 46 -50.87 -28.14 7.87
N THR A 47 -51.22 -29.19 7.15
CA THR A 47 -50.67 -29.70 5.90
C THR A 47 -50.86 -28.74 4.75
N GLY A 48 -49.81 -28.50 3.97
CA GLY A 48 -49.90 -27.82 2.68
C GLY A 48 -48.52 -27.65 2.07
N ASP A 49 -48.15 -28.59 1.20
CA ASP A 49 -47.04 -28.47 0.25
C ASP A 49 -47.28 -27.24 -0.67
N PRO A 50 -46.30 -26.32 -0.81
CA PRO A 50 -46.24 -25.47 -1.98
C PRO A 50 -45.06 -25.90 -2.85
N THR A 51 -45.46 -26.45 -3.99
CA THR A 51 -44.73 -26.49 -5.24
C THR A 51 -43.90 -25.22 -5.48
N THR A 52 -42.65 -25.47 -5.86
CA THR A 52 -41.69 -24.59 -6.51
C THR A 52 -42.33 -23.44 -7.32
N THR A 53 -42.13 -22.20 -6.88
CA THR A 53 -42.18 -21.03 -7.75
C THR A 53 -40.82 -20.35 -7.71
N THR A 54 -40.10 -20.46 -8.83
CA THR A 54 -38.88 -19.73 -9.13
C THR A 54 -39.16 -18.22 -9.14
N MET A 55 -38.53 -17.45 -8.25
CA MET A 55 -38.37 -16.02 -8.46
C MET A 55 -37.08 -15.80 -9.26
N ASN A 56 -37.25 -15.20 -10.44
CA ASN A 56 -36.19 -14.77 -11.33
C ASN A 56 -35.46 -13.56 -10.68
N PRO A 57 -34.12 -13.43 -10.79
CA PRO A 57 -33.44 -12.25 -10.31
C PRO A 57 -33.86 -11.03 -11.13
N VAL A 58 -34.34 -9.98 -10.46
CA VAL A 58 -34.59 -8.67 -11.08
C VAL A 58 -33.24 -8.02 -11.31
N THR A 59 -32.78 -8.02 -12.56
CA THR A 59 -31.64 -7.19 -13.00
C THR A 59 -32.09 -5.75 -13.10
N LEU A 60 -31.61 -4.90 -12.19
CA LEU A 60 -31.75 -3.45 -12.28
C LEU A 60 -30.70 -2.94 -13.27
N THR A 61 -31.16 -2.37 -14.38
CA THR A 61 -30.28 -1.73 -15.37
C THR A 61 -30.35 -0.22 -15.16
N LEU A 62 -29.24 0.38 -14.72
CA LEU A 62 -29.06 1.83 -14.74
C LEU A 62 -28.47 2.22 -16.10
N THR A 63 -29.18 3.08 -16.84
CA THR A 63 -28.60 3.82 -17.96
C THR A 63 -28.53 5.29 -17.56
N VAL A 64 -27.30 5.78 -17.35
CA VAL A 64 -27.01 7.21 -17.21
C VAL A 64 -26.90 7.77 -18.63
N THR A 65 -27.74 8.73 -18.96
CA THR A 65 -27.58 9.55 -20.16
C THR A 65 -27.37 10.98 -19.71
N ASP A 66 -26.16 11.48 -19.97
CA ASP A 66 -25.65 12.84 -19.79
C ASP A 66 -25.09 13.26 -18.42
N THR A 67 -24.06 14.12 -18.48
CA THR A 67 -23.05 14.37 -17.43
C THR A 67 -23.24 15.64 -16.60
N GLU A 68 -24.39 16.30 -16.59
CA GLU A 68 -24.50 17.62 -15.92
C GLU A 68 -25.61 17.77 -14.86
N ASP A 69 -26.44 16.75 -14.54
CA ASP A 69 -27.31 16.81 -13.34
C ASP A 69 -27.96 15.44 -12.97
N PRO A 70 -27.76 14.83 -11.78
CA PRO A 70 -28.41 13.58 -11.43
C PRO A 70 -29.67 13.78 -10.56
N THR A 71 -30.84 13.89 -11.17
CA THR A 71 -32.12 13.68 -10.44
C THR A 71 -32.56 12.21 -10.46
N ILE A 72 -32.87 11.64 -9.30
CA ILE A 72 -33.40 10.27 -9.15
C ILE A 72 -34.93 10.31 -9.25
N THR A 73 -35.50 9.70 -10.30
CA THR A 73 -36.96 9.49 -10.39
C THR A 73 -37.29 8.01 -10.14
N THR A 74 -38.13 7.73 -9.15
CA THR A 74 -38.68 6.38 -8.89
C THR A 74 -40.10 6.28 -9.45
N THR A 75 -40.28 5.48 -10.50
CA THR A 75 -41.62 5.10 -10.97
C THR A 75 -42.08 3.83 -10.26
N GLY A 76 -43.02 3.96 -9.33
CA GLY A 76 -43.75 2.83 -8.76
C GLY A 76 -44.87 2.38 -9.70
N VAL A 77 -44.79 1.13 -10.18
CA VAL A 77 -45.92 0.46 -10.86
C VAL A 77 -46.56 -0.47 -9.84
N ASP A 78 -47.64 -0.04 -9.21
CA ASP A 78 -48.59 -0.95 -8.58
C ASP A 78 -49.70 -1.26 -9.58
N SER A 79 -49.80 -2.53 -9.95
CA SER A 79 -50.88 -3.09 -10.75
C SER A 79 -51.62 -4.11 -9.89
N THR A 80 -52.70 -3.66 -9.25
CA THR A 80 -53.84 -4.53 -8.93
C THR A 80 -55.09 -3.93 -9.58
N GLY A 81 -55.39 -4.43 -10.79
CA GLY A 81 -56.65 -4.16 -11.46
C GLY A 81 -57.70 -5.17 -11.07
N THR A 82 -58.84 -4.71 -10.55
CA THR A 82 -60.12 -5.41 -10.66
C THR A 82 -61.26 -4.41 -10.81
N THR A 83 -61.79 -4.27 -12.03
CA THR A 83 -63.21 -4.04 -12.27
C THR A 83 -63.63 -4.75 -13.57
N THR A 84 -64.68 -5.57 -13.47
CA THR A 84 -65.43 -6.14 -14.59
C THR A 84 -66.87 -5.63 -14.51
N ASP A 85 -67.30 -5.09 -15.63
CA ASP A 85 -68.63 -5.10 -16.26
C ASP A 85 -69.89 -4.45 -15.63
N ASP A 86 -70.51 -3.64 -16.52
CA ASP A 86 -71.95 -3.47 -16.84
C ASP A 86 -72.73 -2.25 -16.27
N PRO A 87 -73.70 -1.68 -17.03
CA PRO A 87 -73.73 -0.25 -17.34
C PRO A 87 -75.14 0.37 -17.09
N THR A 88 -75.26 1.62 -17.53
CA THR A 88 -76.51 2.36 -17.82
C THR A 88 -77.37 2.83 -16.66
N GLY A 89 -77.46 4.17 -16.58
CA GLY A 89 -78.75 4.84 -16.50
C GLY A 89 -78.95 5.69 -15.24
N ASP A 90 -78.63 6.98 -15.33
CA ASP A 90 -79.63 7.98 -14.92
C ASP A 90 -79.38 9.33 -15.63
N THR A 91 -80.42 9.77 -16.32
CA THR A 91 -80.57 11.09 -16.91
C THR A 91 -81.08 12.06 -15.86
N THR A 92 -80.26 13.01 -15.42
CA THR A 92 -80.77 14.34 -15.03
C THR A 92 -79.79 15.43 -15.45
N ALA A 93 -80.28 16.28 -16.35
CA ALA A 93 -79.65 17.55 -16.68
C ALA A 93 -79.72 18.46 -15.45
N SER A 94 -78.56 18.89 -14.96
CA SER A 94 -78.44 20.07 -14.13
C SER A 94 -77.37 20.95 -14.77
N THR A 95 -77.84 21.97 -15.46
CA THR A 95 -77.03 23.08 -15.97
C THR A 95 -76.51 23.89 -14.80
N THR A 96 -75.22 23.80 -14.53
CA THR A 96 -74.46 24.85 -13.85
C THR A 96 -73.12 24.95 -14.54
N ASP A 97 -72.86 26.14 -15.07
CA ASP A 97 -71.66 26.55 -15.80
C ASP A 97 -70.38 26.06 -15.12
N GLU A 98 -69.58 25.25 -15.83
CA GLU A 98 -68.13 25.27 -15.59
C GLU A 98 -67.60 26.62 -16.09
N PRO A 99 -66.79 27.34 -15.29
CA PRO A 99 -65.92 28.32 -15.89
C PRO A 99 -64.97 27.52 -16.78
N THR A 100 -64.90 27.90 -18.05
CA THR A 100 -63.77 27.56 -18.90
C THR A 100 -62.50 27.89 -18.11
N THR A 101 -61.82 26.87 -17.59
CA THR A 101 -60.44 27.02 -17.11
C THR A 101 -59.67 27.46 -18.33
N ALA A 102 -59.36 28.75 -18.41
CA ALA A 102 -58.34 29.23 -19.31
C ALA A 102 -57.10 28.37 -19.03
N GLY A 103 -56.39 27.93 -20.07
CA GLY A 103 -55.07 27.36 -19.83
C GLY A 103 -54.20 28.38 -19.07
N PRO A 104 -53.08 27.95 -18.46
CA PRO A 104 -52.13 28.89 -17.86
C PRO A 104 -51.87 30.01 -18.88
N THR A 105 -52.21 31.24 -18.48
CA THR A 105 -52.24 32.40 -19.37
C THR A 105 -51.32 33.46 -18.82
N CYS A 106 -50.12 33.46 -19.37
CA CYS A 106 -49.13 34.48 -19.10
C CYS A 106 -49.65 35.91 -19.20
N GLY A 107 -49.44 36.68 -18.14
CA GLY A 107 -49.85 38.06 -17.94
C GLY A 107 -51.14 38.24 -17.15
N ASP A 108 -51.55 37.26 -16.34
CA ASP A 108 -52.69 37.37 -15.42
C ASP A 108 -52.32 37.60 -13.94
N ASP A 109 -51.03 37.85 -13.68
CA ASP A 109 -50.41 38.12 -12.38
C ASP A 109 -50.51 36.94 -11.38
N VAL A 110 -50.71 35.70 -11.87
CA VAL A 110 -50.72 34.49 -11.06
C VAL A 110 -49.82 33.43 -11.67
N ALA A 111 -48.75 33.02 -10.97
CA ALA A 111 -47.88 31.95 -11.45
C ALA A 111 -48.59 30.59 -11.33
N GLU A 112 -49.17 30.08 -12.42
CA GLU A 112 -49.90 28.81 -12.44
C GLU A 112 -49.53 27.88 -13.60
N GLY A 113 -49.76 26.58 -13.40
CA GLY A 113 -49.50 25.58 -14.43
C GLY A 113 -48.01 25.39 -14.76
N GLY A 114 -47.61 25.74 -15.99
CA GLY A 114 -46.25 25.52 -16.52
C GLY A 114 -45.43 26.80 -16.70
N GLU A 115 -45.87 27.88 -16.06
CA GLU A 115 -45.20 29.19 -16.05
C GLU A 115 -44.16 29.21 -14.94
N GLU A 116 -43.00 29.81 -15.20
CA GLU A 116 -41.95 29.99 -14.18
C GLU A 116 -42.28 31.18 -13.26
N CYS A 117 -42.97 32.19 -13.80
CA CYS A 117 -43.48 33.39 -13.13
C CYS A 117 -44.65 33.99 -13.92
N ASP A 118 -45.43 34.90 -13.34
CA ASP A 118 -46.38 35.75 -14.07
C ASP A 118 -46.42 37.18 -13.48
N GLY A 119 -46.02 38.17 -14.28
CA GLY A 119 -46.10 39.58 -13.89
C GLY A 119 -45.25 39.88 -12.65
N THR A 120 -45.91 40.09 -11.51
CA THR A 120 -45.24 40.28 -10.20
C THR A 120 -45.18 39.03 -9.34
N ASP A 121 -45.87 37.96 -9.72
CA ASP A 121 -45.82 36.68 -9.03
C ASP A 121 -44.62 35.87 -9.53
N LEU A 122 -43.51 35.95 -8.80
CA LEU A 122 -42.26 35.25 -9.11
C LEU A 122 -42.19 33.84 -8.49
N GLY A 123 -43.29 33.34 -7.91
CA GLY A 123 -43.29 32.02 -7.25
C GLY A 123 -42.39 31.91 -6.01
N GLY A 124 -41.90 33.03 -5.49
CA GLY A 124 -40.95 33.08 -4.37
C GLY A 124 -39.47 33.00 -4.79
N GLU A 125 -39.19 32.99 -6.09
CA GLU A 125 -37.83 33.06 -6.64
C GLU A 125 -37.30 34.51 -6.63
N ASP A 126 -35.99 34.66 -6.54
CA ASP A 126 -35.28 35.93 -6.58
C ASP A 126 -33.99 35.81 -7.41
N CYS A 127 -33.25 36.90 -7.59
CA CYS A 127 -31.99 36.85 -8.34
C CYS A 127 -31.00 35.85 -7.72
N MET A 128 -31.01 35.65 -6.40
CA MET A 128 -30.12 34.72 -5.71
C MET A 128 -30.44 33.26 -6.07
N SER A 129 -31.72 32.90 -6.09
CA SER A 129 -32.17 31.56 -6.46
C SER A 129 -31.97 31.25 -7.95
N GLN A 130 -31.94 32.28 -8.80
CA GLN A 130 -31.63 32.19 -10.24
C GLN A 130 -30.12 32.22 -10.56
N GLY A 131 -29.25 32.19 -9.54
CA GLY A 131 -27.80 32.12 -9.74
C GLY A 131 -27.08 33.46 -9.87
N PHE A 132 -27.72 34.58 -9.52
CA PHE A 132 -27.15 35.93 -9.48
C PHE A 132 -26.90 36.36 -8.02
N ASP A 133 -26.18 37.45 -7.77
CA ASP A 133 -25.79 37.84 -6.40
C ASP A 133 -26.74 38.88 -5.79
N ASP A 134 -27.32 39.75 -6.61
CA ASP A 134 -28.28 40.78 -6.22
C ASP A 134 -29.10 41.25 -7.44
N GLY A 135 -30.08 42.13 -7.22
CA GLY A 135 -30.89 42.77 -8.25
C GLY A 135 -32.37 42.45 -8.15
N ASP A 136 -33.14 42.97 -9.10
CA ASP A 136 -34.58 42.78 -9.17
C ASP A 136 -34.89 41.72 -10.24
N LEU A 137 -35.35 40.54 -9.80
CA LEU A 137 -35.80 39.49 -10.71
C LEU A 137 -37.14 39.92 -11.34
N GLY A 138 -37.20 39.94 -12.66
CA GLY A 138 -38.42 40.24 -13.40
C GLY A 138 -39.09 38.98 -13.93
N CYS A 139 -40.30 39.15 -14.48
CA CYS A 139 -40.95 38.13 -15.28
C CYS A 139 -41.11 38.61 -16.72
N ALA A 140 -40.61 37.83 -17.68
CA ALA A 140 -40.71 38.17 -19.10
C ALA A 140 -42.13 37.94 -19.62
N ALA A 141 -42.44 38.53 -20.79
CA ALA A 141 -43.77 38.42 -21.41
C ALA A 141 -44.11 37.00 -21.93
N ASP A 142 -43.17 36.06 -21.86
CA ASP A 142 -43.36 34.64 -22.14
C ASP A 142 -43.37 33.77 -20.87
N CYS A 143 -43.45 34.41 -19.70
CA CYS A 143 -43.53 33.75 -18.38
C CYS A 143 -42.33 32.88 -18.04
N THR A 144 -41.17 33.32 -18.53
CA THR A 144 -39.85 32.90 -18.07
C THR A 144 -39.24 33.98 -17.19
N PHE A 145 -38.32 33.60 -16.31
CA PHE A 145 -37.63 34.58 -15.45
C PHE A 145 -36.80 35.58 -16.28
N ASP A 146 -37.03 36.87 -16.06
CA ASP A 146 -36.23 37.95 -16.63
C ASP A 146 -35.11 38.32 -15.67
N THR A 147 -33.92 37.78 -15.93
CA THR A 147 -32.71 38.01 -15.15
C THR A 147 -31.94 39.27 -15.58
N SER A 148 -32.49 40.09 -16.50
CA SER A 148 -31.80 41.30 -16.96
C SER A 148 -31.70 42.41 -15.90
N GLY A 149 -32.56 42.36 -14.88
CA GLY A 149 -32.47 43.19 -13.66
C GLY A 149 -31.58 42.59 -12.58
N CYS A 150 -31.13 41.34 -12.76
CA CYS A 150 -30.18 40.69 -11.87
C CYS A 150 -28.75 41.09 -12.21
N THR A 151 -27.93 41.18 -11.18
CA THR A 151 -26.51 41.50 -11.28
C THR A 151 -25.69 40.23 -11.06
N ALA A 152 -24.97 39.81 -12.11
CA ALA A 152 -24.17 38.58 -12.15
C ALA A 152 -22.71 38.81 -11.73
N THR A 153 -22.46 39.92 -11.03
CA THR A 153 -21.12 40.25 -10.56
C THR A 153 -21.12 40.03 -9.07
N PRO A 154 -20.41 39.01 -8.54
CA PRO A 154 -19.86 39.17 -7.20
C PRO A 154 -19.11 40.51 -7.25
N ILE A 155 -19.27 41.38 -6.26
CA ILE A 155 -18.46 42.60 -6.23
C ILE A 155 -17.05 42.25 -5.73
N CYS A 156 -16.49 41.16 -6.26
CA CYS A 156 -15.14 40.75 -6.02
C CYS A 156 -14.18 41.84 -6.48
N GLY A 157 -13.33 42.29 -5.58
CA GLY A 157 -12.40 43.41 -5.71
C GLY A 157 -12.94 44.74 -5.20
N ASN A 158 -13.99 44.76 -4.37
CA ASN A 158 -14.43 45.97 -3.64
C ASN A 158 -13.94 46.05 -2.19
N ASP A 159 -13.19 45.05 -1.73
CA ASP A 159 -12.66 44.88 -0.36
C ASP A 159 -13.78 44.79 0.71
N MET A 160 -14.94 44.24 0.37
CA MET A 160 -16.05 43.97 1.29
C MET A 160 -16.67 42.61 0.99
N ILE A 161 -16.82 41.78 2.02
CA ILE A 161 -17.59 40.54 1.90
C ILE A 161 -19.09 40.87 1.77
N ASP A 162 -19.65 40.67 0.57
CA ASP A 162 -21.08 40.81 0.28
C ASP A 162 -21.61 39.68 -0.62
N GLY A 163 -22.94 39.56 -0.73
CA GLY A 163 -23.59 38.54 -1.56
C GLY A 163 -23.15 37.10 -1.22
N ARG A 164 -22.48 36.44 -2.19
CA ARG A 164 -21.95 35.07 -2.08
C ARG A 164 -20.45 35.01 -1.81
N ASP A 165 -19.78 36.14 -1.61
CA ASP A 165 -18.34 36.19 -1.39
C ASP A 165 -17.98 35.49 -0.07
N VAL A 166 -17.00 34.61 -0.13
CA VAL A 166 -16.40 33.98 1.06
C VAL A 166 -15.32 34.89 1.64
N CYS A 167 -14.66 35.67 0.77
CA CYS A 167 -13.69 36.70 1.05
C CYS A 167 -13.74 37.75 -0.06
N ASP A 168 -13.20 38.95 0.15
CA ASP A 168 -12.93 39.89 -0.92
C ASP A 168 -11.67 40.71 -0.66
N GLY A 169 -10.66 40.56 -1.53
CA GLY A 169 -9.43 41.33 -1.46
C GLY A 169 -8.72 41.11 -0.13
N ALA A 170 -8.65 42.16 0.69
CA ALA A 170 -8.09 42.08 2.04
C ALA A 170 -9.12 41.71 3.13
N ASP A 171 -10.42 41.74 2.83
CA ASP A 171 -11.47 41.29 3.73
C ASP A 171 -11.60 39.77 3.67
N LEU A 172 -10.90 39.09 4.58
CA LEU A 172 -10.88 37.63 4.67
C LEU A 172 -11.90 37.08 5.68
N GLY A 173 -12.82 37.92 6.18
CA GLY A 173 -13.86 37.46 7.10
C GLY A 173 -13.35 37.03 8.48
N GLY A 174 -12.10 37.38 8.80
CA GLY A 174 -11.42 36.92 10.01
C GLY A 174 -10.76 35.55 9.89
N GLU A 175 -10.78 34.94 8.70
CA GLU A 175 -9.99 33.75 8.40
C GLU A 175 -8.52 34.10 8.21
N ASP A 176 -7.66 33.16 8.55
CA ASP A 176 -6.22 33.22 8.36
C ASP A 176 -5.69 31.84 7.96
N CYS A 177 -4.39 31.75 7.70
CA CYS A 177 -3.80 30.45 7.33
C CYS A 177 -4.00 29.38 8.43
N ALA A 178 -4.06 29.78 9.70
CA ALA A 178 -4.31 28.87 10.83
C ALA A 178 -5.72 28.29 10.81
N SER A 179 -6.73 29.10 10.53
CA SER A 179 -8.10 28.62 10.40
C SER A 179 -8.31 27.76 9.15
N GLN A 180 -7.49 27.95 8.11
CA GLN A 180 -7.46 27.12 6.91
C GLN A 180 -6.58 25.85 7.03
N GLY A 181 -5.99 25.61 8.21
CA GLY A 181 -5.25 24.37 8.52
C GLY A 181 -3.74 24.41 8.24
N PHE A 182 -3.14 25.59 8.15
CA PHE A 182 -1.70 25.82 8.02
C PHE A 182 -1.14 26.51 9.27
N ASP A 183 0.14 26.38 9.60
CA ASP A 183 0.64 26.96 10.85
C ASP A 183 0.93 28.47 10.79
N GLY A 184 0.95 29.07 9.59
CA GLY A 184 1.17 30.50 9.42
C GLY A 184 1.10 30.98 7.96
N GLY A 185 1.68 32.16 7.70
CA GLY A 185 1.75 32.76 6.37
C GLY A 185 0.69 33.84 6.14
N THR A 186 0.48 34.19 4.87
CA THR A 186 -0.52 35.19 4.46
C THR A 186 -1.61 34.51 3.64
N LEU A 187 -2.84 34.52 4.15
CA LEU A 187 -3.99 34.02 3.43
C LEU A 187 -4.44 35.06 2.39
N GLY A 188 -4.73 34.64 1.18
CA GLY A 188 -5.30 35.48 0.13
C GLY A 188 -6.75 35.13 -0.18
N CYS A 189 -7.41 35.98 -0.95
CA CYS A 189 -8.71 35.68 -1.54
C CYS A 189 -8.55 35.32 -3.02
N GLN A 190 -9.26 34.29 -3.49
CA GLN A 190 -9.27 33.96 -4.92
C GLN A 190 -9.95 35.05 -5.74
N ALA A 191 -9.61 35.16 -7.02
CA ALA A 191 -10.10 36.24 -7.90
C ALA A 191 -11.61 36.17 -8.21
N ASP A 192 -12.25 35.05 -7.90
CA ASP A 192 -13.70 34.84 -7.99
C ASP A 192 -14.41 34.96 -6.63
N CYS A 193 -13.66 35.24 -5.55
CA CYS A 193 -14.17 35.39 -4.19
C CYS A 193 -14.90 34.15 -3.61
N MET A 194 -14.86 33.02 -4.32
CA MET A 194 -15.53 31.77 -3.93
C MET A 194 -14.66 30.87 -3.03
N GLY A 195 -13.42 31.29 -2.73
CA GLY A 195 -12.51 30.55 -1.88
C GLY A 195 -11.25 31.31 -1.54
N TYR A 196 -10.47 30.73 -0.63
CA TYR A 196 -9.21 31.30 -0.17
C TYR A 196 -8.02 30.83 -1.02
N ASP A 197 -7.11 31.75 -1.30
CA ASP A 197 -5.80 31.44 -1.87
C ASP A 197 -4.82 31.10 -0.74
N THR A 198 -4.52 29.81 -0.60
CA THR A 198 -3.60 29.27 0.41
C THR A 198 -2.16 29.15 -0.09
N SER A 199 -1.83 29.66 -1.29
CA SER A 199 -0.50 29.53 -1.88
C SER A 199 0.62 30.26 -1.11
N MET A 200 0.26 31.25 -0.30
CA MET A 200 1.17 31.96 0.61
C MET A 200 1.00 31.58 2.09
N CYS A 201 0.23 30.53 2.37
CA CYS A 201 0.22 29.91 3.68
C CYS A 201 1.45 29.02 3.85
N THR A 202 1.98 29.01 5.07
CA THR A 202 3.14 28.22 5.46
C THR A 202 2.69 27.15 6.44
N VAL A 203 3.10 25.92 6.19
CA VAL A 203 3.13 24.88 7.22
C VAL A 203 4.41 25.10 8.03
N ALA A 204 4.32 25.12 9.36
CA ALA A 204 5.45 25.09 10.27
C ALA A 204 5.96 23.66 10.21
N THR A 205 6.82 23.47 9.24
CA THR A 205 7.65 22.29 9.09
C THR A 205 8.65 22.26 10.24
N CYS A 206 8.83 21.12 10.89
CA CYS A 206 9.98 20.93 11.76
C CYS A 206 11.24 20.58 10.97
N GLU A 207 11.16 20.36 9.66
CA GLU A 207 12.38 20.34 8.86
C GLU A 207 12.97 21.74 8.70
N ASP A 208 14.28 21.85 8.97
CA ASP A 208 15.09 23.03 8.64
C ASP A 208 15.42 23.08 7.14
N GLU A 209 15.54 21.90 6.53
CA GLU A 209 15.94 21.74 5.14
C GLU A 209 15.16 20.59 4.48
N ASN A 210 14.72 20.81 3.24
CA ASN A 210 14.14 19.75 2.41
C ASN A 210 15.06 19.46 1.21
N VAL A 211 15.70 18.29 1.22
CA VAL A 211 16.62 17.84 0.16
C VAL A 211 15.90 17.09 -0.97
N GLY A 212 14.59 16.87 -0.83
CA GLY A 212 13.75 16.17 -1.79
C GLY A 212 14.25 14.76 -2.05
N MET A 213 14.44 14.43 -3.33
CA MET A 213 14.89 13.10 -3.80
C MET A 213 16.39 13.02 -4.09
N SER A 214 17.19 13.93 -3.54
CA SER A 214 18.63 14.02 -3.81
C SER A 214 19.41 12.88 -3.12
N LEU A 215 20.47 12.40 -3.77
CA LEU A 215 21.40 11.40 -3.22
C LEU A 215 22.86 11.90 -3.33
N GLY A 216 23.76 11.31 -2.54
CA GLY A 216 25.15 11.73 -2.34
C GLY A 216 25.31 12.55 -1.07
N ALA A 217 26.28 13.47 -1.04
CA ALA A 217 26.39 14.48 0.01
C ALA A 217 25.33 15.56 -0.24
N VAL A 218 24.19 15.46 0.43
CA VAL A 218 22.99 16.24 0.11
C VAL A 218 22.82 17.48 0.99
N SER A 219 23.36 17.46 2.21
CA SER A 219 23.29 18.60 3.13
C SER A 219 24.61 18.76 3.89
N MET A 220 24.97 20.01 4.19
CA MET A 220 26.11 20.40 5.01
C MET A 220 25.72 21.63 5.83
N GLY A 221 25.88 21.56 7.15
CA GLY A 221 25.49 22.63 8.05
C GLY A 221 26.31 22.65 9.34
N ASP A 222 25.80 23.31 10.38
CA ASP A 222 26.42 23.38 11.70
C ASP A 222 25.34 23.39 12.77
N THR A 223 25.32 22.40 13.66
CA THR A 223 24.33 22.32 14.75
C THR A 223 24.58 23.32 15.88
N THR A 224 25.67 24.08 15.85
CA THR A 224 26.00 25.03 16.92
C THR A 224 24.96 26.15 17.02
N GLY A 225 24.08 26.06 18.02
CA GLY A 225 23.05 27.06 18.28
C GLY A 225 21.83 26.96 17.35
N ALA A 226 21.65 25.80 16.72
CA ALA A 226 20.39 25.42 16.11
C ALA A 226 19.28 25.26 17.17
N ASP A 227 18.05 25.05 16.71
CA ASP A 227 16.96 24.65 17.57
C ASP A 227 17.17 23.20 18.06
N ASP A 228 16.32 22.73 18.97
CA ASP A 228 16.43 21.43 19.63
C ASP A 228 15.03 20.82 19.59
N ASP A 229 14.69 20.30 18.41
CA ASP A 229 13.34 19.90 18.03
C ASP A 229 13.06 18.42 18.35
N PHE A 230 14.07 17.57 18.26
CA PHE A 230 13.99 16.14 18.48
C PHE A 230 15.05 15.65 19.48
N THR A 231 14.66 14.66 20.28
CA THR A 231 15.54 13.94 21.20
C THR A 231 15.75 12.50 20.72
N PRO A 232 16.78 12.20 19.91
CA PRO A 232 17.09 10.84 19.51
C PRO A 232 17.28 9.90 20.72
N SER A 233 16.76 8.67 20.64
CA SER A 233 16.77 7.72 21.76
C SER A 233 18.13 7.07 22.00
N CYS A 234 19.01 7.11 21.00
CA CYS A 234 20.38 6.65 21.09
C CYS A 234 21.31 7.83 21.42
N GLY A 235 22.37 7.57 22.20
CA GLY A 235 23.41 8.58 22.48
C GLY A 235 23.04 9.64 23.52
N GLY A 236 23.59 9.47 24.73
CA GLY A 236 23.86 10.57 25.67
C GLY A 236 22.72 11.50 26.07
N THR A 237 23.09 12.70 26.53
CA THR A 237 22.17 13.82 26.71
C THR A 237 21.87 14.52 25.38
N ASP A 238 20.71 15.16 25.34
CA ASP A 238 20.22 15.91 24.18
C ASP A 238 21.06 17.14 23.85
N GLY A 239 20.96 17.58 22.59
CA GLY A 239 21.64 18.75 22.07
C GLY A 239 20.89 19.39 20.90
N PRO A 240 21.33 20.59 20.48
CA PRO A 240 20.78 21.22 19.29
C PRO A 240 20.90 20.33 18.06
N ASP A 241 19.83 20.24 17.28
CA ASP A 241 19.70 19.35 16.15
C ASP A 241 19.45 20.12 14.84
N HIS A 242 19.55 19.38 13.74
CA HIS A 242 19.14 19.84 12.44
C HIS A 242 18.29 18.77 11.77
N VAL A 243 17.13 19.20 11.26
CA VAL A 243 16.12 18.28 10.73
C VAL A 243 16.04 18.40 9.21
N VAL A 244 16.33 17.32 8.52
CA VAL A 244 16.35 17.26 7.04
C VAL A 244 15.22 16.36 6.53
N LEU A 245 14.30 16.90 5.74
CA LEU A 245 13.28 16.11 5.06
C LEU A 245 13.83 15.46 3.79
N PHE A 246 13.75 14.13 3.73
CA PHE A 246 14.13 13.32 2.57
C PHE A 246 12.92 12.57 1.99
N THR A 247 12.86 12.47 0.66
CA THR A 247 11.86 11.68 -0.08
C THR A 247 12.54 10.60 -0.91
N ALA A 248 12.18 9.34 -0.71
CA ALA A 248 12.76 8.24 -1.47
C ALA A 248 12.38 8.33 -2.98
N PRO A 249 13.35 8.42 -3.92
CA PRO A 249 13.07 8.46 -5.36
C PRO A 249 12.48 7.15 -5.91
N ALA A 250 12.75 6.03 -5.26
CA ALA A 250 12.31 4.69 -5.64
C ALA A 250 12.12 3.83 -4.38
N ALA A 251 11.44 2.70 -4.53
CA ALA A 251 11.36 1.73 -3.46
C ALA A 251 12.71 1.00 -3.32
N GLY A 252 13.15 0.78 -2.09
CA GLY A 252 14.39 0.10 -1.78
C GLY A 252 15.03 0.65 -0.51
N ILE A 253 16.23 0.14 -0.23
CA ILE A 253 16.95 0.51 0.96
C ILE A 253 17.73 1.81 0.75
N PHE A 254 17.70 2.70 1.74
CA PHE A 254 18.51 3.92 1.78
C PHE A 254 19.42 3.88 3.00
N ILE A 255 20.66 4.33 2.81
CA ILE A 255 21.69 4.46 3.85
C ILE A 255 21.93 5.95 4.05
N PHE A 256 21.82 6.38 5.31
CA PHE A 256 22.04 7.75 5.75
C PHE A 256 23.26 7.73 6.66
N ASP A 257 24.25 8.57 6.39
CA ASP A 257 25.45 8.66 7.21
C ASP A 257 25.91 10.10 7.39
N THR A 258 26.64 10.34 8.48
CA THR A 258 27.23 11.64 8.78
C THR A 258 28.74 11.69 8.50
N PHE A 259 29.28 10.79 7.66
CA PHE A 259 30.71 10.69 7.42
C PHE A 259 31.29 11.97 6.81
N GLY A 260 32.33 12.48 7.46
CA GLY A 260 32.95 13.77 7.14
C GLY A 260 32.63 14.88 8.16
N SER A 261 31.67 14.64 9.06
CA SER A 261 31.37 15.54 10.19
C SER A 261 32.53 15.64 11.17
N VAL A 262 32.69 16.81 11.80
CA VAL A 262 33.86 17.13 12.64
C VAL A 262 33.63 16.95 14.15
N TYR A 263 32.45 16.51 14.53
CA TYR A 263 32.04 16.26 15.92
C TYR A 263 31.42 14.87 16.05
N ASP A 264 31.08 14.53 17.29
CA ASP A 264 30.45 13.27 17.68
C ASP A 264 28.95 13.35 17.39
N THR A 265 28.51 12.71 16.31
CA THR A 265 27.14 12.88 15.79
C THR A 265 26.19 11.83 16.36
N LYS A 266 24.90 12.18 16.41
CA LYS A 266 23.79 11.24 16.50
C LYS A 266 22.95 11.38 15.24
N LEU A 267 22.47 10.27 14.69
CA LEU A 267 21.63 10.26 13.51
C LEU A 267 20.40 9.41 13.76
N ALA A 268 19.22 10.02 13.59
CA ALA A 268 17.94 9.33 13.73
C ALA A 268 17.01 9.64 12.56
N LEU A 269 16.10 8.70 12.28
CA LEU A 269 15.02 8.87 11.31
C LEU A 269 13.68 8.87 12.04
N PHE A 270 12.82 9.82 11.73
CA PHE A 270 11.46 9.93 12.23
C PHE A 270 10.46 9.81 11.07
N ALA A 271 9.30 9.20 11.35
CA ALA A 271 8.25 9.05 10.35
C ALA A 271 7.56 10.39 10.06
N ASP A 272 7.34 11.17 11.11
CA ASP A 272 6.55 12.39 11.10
C ASP A 272 7.26 13.49 11.91
N CYS A 273 6.67 14.67 11.92
CA CYS A 273 7.09 15.81 12.75
C CYS A 273 6.72 15.65 14.24
N ASP A 274 6.83 14.43 14.77
CA ASP A 274 6.52 14.06 16.16
C ASP A 274 7.76 13.38 16.77
N PRO A 275 8.34 13.91 17.86
CA PRO A 275 9.46 13.29 18.57
C PRO A 275 9.19 11.88 19.10
N LEU A 276 7.95 11.39 19.08
CA LEU A 276 7.60 10.00 19.42
C LEU A 276 7.61 9.05 18.21
N SER A 277 7.84 9.55 17.00
CA SER A 277 7.77 8.79 15.75
C SER A 277 9.12 8.23 15.27
N GLU A 278 10.08 8.08 16.19
CA GLU A 278 11.41 7.55 15.87
C GLU A 278 11.33 6.13 15.27
N ILE A 279 11.99 5.95 14.13
CA ILE A 279 12.07 4.68 13.39
C ILE A 279 13.36 3.95 13.76
N VAL A 280 14.48 4.66 13.67
CA VAL A 280 15.82 4.13 13.89
C VAL A 280 16.75 5.26 14.34
N CYS A 281 17.71 4.93 15.19
CA CYS A 281 18.72 5.86 15.70
C CYS A 281 20.07 5.14 15.79
N ASN A 282 21.14 5.85 15.47
CA ASN A 282 22.51 5.43 15.74
C ASN A 282 23.41 6.61 16.14
N ASP A 283 24.33 6.35 17.06
CA ASP A 283 25.29 7.30 17.61
C ASP A 283 26.66 7.07 16.94
N ASP A 284 27.20 5.85 17.04
CA ASP A 284 28.54 5.54 16.56
C ASP A 284 28.58 4.47 15.47
N THR A 285 29.17 4.80 14.34
CA THR A 285 29.60 3.89 13.27
C THR A 285 30.79 4.49 12.52
N GLY A 286 31.80 3.66 12.24
CA GLY A 286 33.02 4.10 11.54
C GLY A 286 33.89 5.12 12.29
N GLY A 287 33.62 5.37 13.58
CA GLY A 287 34.32 6.37 14.38
C GLY A 287 33.39 6.97 15.42
N LEU A 288 33.30 8.30 15.41
CA LEU A 288 32.35 9.13 16.18
C LEU A 288 31.23 9.69 15.28
N GLN A 289 31.13 9.20 14.04
CA GLN A 289 30.04 9.55 13.13
C GLN A 289 28.96 8.47 13.19
N SER A 290 27.83 8.66 12.54
CA SER A 290 26.67 7.78 12.64
C SER A 290 26.24 7.29 11.26
N GLU A 291 25.61 6.12 11.22
CA GLU A 291 25.00 5.56 10.00
C GLU A 291 23.71 4.82 10.36
N VAL A 292 22.64 5.02 9.59
CA VAL A 292 21.37 4.28 9.71
C VAL A 292 20.89 3.84 8.34
N GLN A 293 20.09 2.78 8.32
CA GLN A 293 19.57 2.19 7.10
C GLN A 293 18.06 1.97 7.24
N LEU A 294 17.30 2.28 6.19
CA LEU A 294 15.86 2.09 6.16
C LEU A 294 15.38 1.61 4.79
N ASP A 295 14.54 0.58 4.78
CA ASP A 295 13.79 0.16 3.58
C ASP A 295 12.57 1.06 3.40
N MET A 296 12.48 1.73 2.24
CA MET A 296 11.50 2.77 1.97
C MET A 296 10.73 2.48 0.69
N MET A 297 9.47 2.91 0.63
CA MET A 297 8.67 2.89 -0.60
C MET A 297 8.97 4.13 -1.46
N ALA A 298 8.74 4.03 -2.78
CA ALA A 298 8.87 5.19 -3.67
C ALA A 298 7.93 6.32 -3.23
N GLY A 299 8.47 7.53 -3.06
CA GLY A 299 7.75 8.71 -2.59
C GLY A 299 7.51 8.75 -1.07
N GLN A 300 8.00 7.76 -0.31
CA GLN A 300 7.95 7.83 1.15
C GLN A 300 8.89 8.92 1.65
N THR A 301 8.42 9.70 2.62
CA THR A 301 9.18 10.76 3.30
C THR A 301 9.65 10.32 4.67
N VAL A 302 10.81 10.81 5.11
CA VAL A 302 11.31 10.70 6.49
C VAL A 302 12.02 11.98 6.90
N TYR A 303 12.00 12.25 8.20
CA TYR A 303 12.74 13.35 8.82
C TYR A 303 14.05 12.78 9.36
N VAL A 304 15.17 13.24 8.80
CA VAL A 304 16.53 12.86 9.16
C VAL A 304 17.03 13.87 10.18
N VAL A 305 17.19 13.45 11.43
CA VAL A 305 17.65 14.31 12.53
C VAL A 305 19.15 14.09 12.74
N ILE A 306 19.91 15.17 12.57
CA ILE A 306 21.35 15.23 12.86
C ILE A 306 21.55 15.99 14.16
N ASP A 307 21.99 15.28 15.20
CA ASP A 307 22.25 15.81 16.53
C ASP A 307 23.68 15.41 16.94
N GLY A 308 24.09 15.58 18.20
CA GLY A 308 25.40 15.19 18.70
C GLY A 308 25.41 14.60 20.11
N PHE A 309 26.33 13.66 20.29
CA PHE A 309 26.47 12.89 21.52
C PHE A 309 26.80 13.79 22.72
N ASP A 310 26.05 13.62 23.82
CA ASP A 310 26.22 14.38 25.08
C ASP A 310 26.22 15.92 24.87
N GLY A 311 25.43 16.41 23.92
CA GLY A 311 25.34 17.84 23.58
C GLY A 311 26.49 18.37 22.73
N SER A 312 27.25 17.48 22.08
CA SER A 312 28.27 17.87 21.10
C SER A 312 27.62 18.57 19.91
N THR A 313 28.27 19.61 19.39
CA THR A 313 27.80 20.38 18.24
C THR A 313 28.94 20.71 17.30
N GLY A 314 28.62 20.97 16.03
CA GLY A 314 29.59 21.42 15.05
C GLY A 314 29.14 21.22 13.62
N GLN A 315 30.10 21.34 12.69
CA GLN A 315 29.83 21.16 11.26
C GLN A 315 29.53 19.70 10.93
N TYR A 316 28.41 19.47 10.26
CA TYR A 316 27.99 18.16 9.76
C TYR A 316 28.02 18.08 8.23
N VAL A 317 28.13 16.85 7.75
CA VAL A 317 27.85 16.47 6.36
C VAL A 317 26.87 15.31 6.42
N LEU A 318 25.71 15.44 5.76
CA LEU A 318 24.76 14.34 5.58
C LEU A 318 24.94 13.73 4.19
N ASN A 319 25.23 12.44 4.16
CA ASN A 319 25.23 11.65 2.95
C ASN A 319 24.01 10.73 2.93
N ILE A 320 23.31 10.67 1.80
CA ILE A 320 22.21 9.73 1.55
C ILE A 320 22.54 8.93 0.31
N THR A 321 22.64 7.62 0.44
CA THR A 321 22.90 6.73 -0.69
C THR A 321 21.78 5.71 -0.83
N ALA A 322 21.45 5.37 -2.07
CA ALA A 322 20.66 4.17 -2.31
C ALA A 322 21.53 2.97 -1.94
N GLY A 323 21.03 2.15 -1.03
CA GLY A 323 21.62 0.86 -0.71
C GLY A 323 21.54 -0.10 -1.90
N PRO A 324 22.23 -1.25 -1.82
CA PRO A 324 22.14 -2.27 -2.86
C PRO A 324 20.69 -2.72 -3.05
N VAL A 325 20.21 -2.76 -4.30
CA VAL A 325 18.84 -3.18 -4.63
C VAL A 325 18.89 -4.57 -5.21
N CYS A 326 18.44 -5.54 -4.43
CA CYS A 326 18.37 -6.92 -4.88
C CYS A 326 17.50 -7.07 -6.14
N GLY A 327 18.10 -7.52 -7.24
CA GLY A 327 17.41 -7.76 -8.51
C GLY A 327 17.45 -6.57 -9.48
N ASP A 328 18.33 -5.59 -9.28
CA ASP A 328 18.54 -4.47 -10.19
C ASP A 328 19.49 -4.81 -11.36
N GLY A 329 20.06 -6.02 -11.35
CA GLY A 329 20.94 -6.54 -12.37
C GLY A 329 22.42 -6.22 -12.15
N ALA A 330 22.81 -5.73 -10.97
CA ALA A 330 24.19 -5.47 -10.62
C ALA A 330 24.51 -5.88 -9.17
N VAL A 331 25.46 -6.80 -8.98
CA VAL A 331 26.01 -7.09 -7.64
C VAL A 331 26.83 -5.90 -7.15
N THR A 332 26.32 -5.17 -6.17
CA THR A 332 26.92 -3.95 -5.61
C THR A 332 27.02 -3.99 -4.08
N GLY A 333 27.96 -3.22 -3.52
CA GLY A 333 28.12 -3.10 -2.07
C GLY A 333 28.37 -4.45 -1.36
N THR A 334 27.46 -4.83 -0.46
CA THR A 334 27.50 -6.06 0.35
C THR A 334 26.70 -7.22 -0.24
N GLU A 335 26.12 -7.07 -1.44
CA GLU A 335 25.39 -8.15 -2.10
C GLU A 335 26.29 -9.36 -2.40
N ALA A 336 25.81 -10.55 -2.07
CA ALA A 336 26.45 -11.80 -2.45
C ALA A 336 26.11 -12.20 -3.90
N CYS A 337 24.96 -11.75 -4.40
CA CYS A 337 24.41 -11.98 -5.73
C CYS A 337 23.29 -10.96 -6.00
N ASP A 338 22.76 -10.91 -7.23
CA ASP A 338 21.62 -10.06 -7.61
C ASP A 338 20.63 -10.88 -8.43
N GLY A 339 19.44 -11.17 -7.91
CA GLY A 339 18.39 -11.89 -8.65
C GLY A 339 18.87 -13.20 -9.31
N ALA A 340 19.16 -13.15 -10.62
CA ALA A 340 19.73 -14.27 -11.39
C ALA A 340 21.25 -14.17 -11.64
N ASP A 341 21.86 -13.01 -11.39
CA ASP A 341 23.30 -12.80 -11.40
C ASP A 341 23.93 -13.35 -10.11
N VAL A 342 24.19 -14.66 -10.14
CA VAL A 342 24.81 -15.43 -9.06
C VAL A 342 26.31 -15.63 -9.28
N GLY A 343 26.96 -14.78 -10.09
CA GLY A 343 28.40 -14.89 -10.37
C GLY A 343 28.80 -16.19 -11.08
N GLY A 344 27.87 -16.82 -11.80
CA GLY A 344 28.07 -18.12 -12.45
C GLY A 344 28.01 -19.32 -11.50
N ALA A 345 27.51 -19.14 -10.27
CA ALA A 345 27.26 -20.25 -9.36
C ALA A 345 26.29 -21.27 -9.99
N THR A 346 26.64 -22.54 -9.84
CA THR A 346 25.86 -23.70 -10.25
C THR A 346 25.76 -24.66 -9.08
N CYS A 347 24.79 -25.58 -9.10
CA CYS A 347 24.76 -26.65 -8.11
C CYS A 347 26.12 -27.37 -8.02
N ALA A 348 26.79 -27.59 -9.15
CA ALA A 348 28.11 -28.21 -9.19
C ALA A 348 29.21 -27.37 -8.47
N SER A 349 29.20 -26.04 -8.60
CA SER A 349 30.17 -25.19 -7.90
C SER A 349 29.89 -25.07 -6.41
N ALA A 350 28.63 -25.28 -5.98
CA ALA A 350 28.24 -25.41 -4.58
C ALA A 350 28.46 -26.84 -4.01
N GLY A 351 29.05 -27.76 -4.78
CA GLY A 351 29.24 -29.15 -4.37
C GLY A 351 27.93 -29.95 -4.26
N LEU A 352 26.89 -29.51 -4.95
CA LEU A 352 25.57 -30.14 -5.06
C LEU A 352 25.38 -30.71 -6.47
N THR A 353 24.37 -31.55 -6.65
CA THR A 353 23.91 -32.06 -7.95
C THR A 353 22.54 -31.45 -8.32
N GLY A 354 21.91 -31.92 -9.38
CA GLY A 354 20.69 -31.31 -9.93
C GLY A 354 20.98 -30.34 -11.07
N ALA A 355 19.96 -30.12 -11.90
CA ALA A 355 20.02 -29.29 -13.10
C ALA A 355 19.28 -27.94 -12.93
N GLY A 356 18.85 -27.61 -11.71
CA GLY A 356 18.20 -26.34 -11.41
C GLY A 356 19.21 -25.18 -11.33
N PRO A 357 18.80 -23.95 -11.68
CA PRO A 357 19.62 -22.77 -11.47
C PRO A 357 19.71 -22.44 -9.97
N ILE A 358 20.90 -22.08 -9.49
CA ILE A 358 21.05 -21.36 -8.21
C ILE A 358 20.46 -19.97 -8.43
N THR A 359 19.63 -19.52 -7.50
CA THR A 359 19.06 -18.17 -7.48
C THR A 359 19.71 -17.36 -6.38
N CYS A 360 19.51 -16.04 -6.39
CA CYS A 360 19.87 -15.22 -5.25
C CYS A 360 18.75 -15.29 -4.20
N ALA A 361 19.12 -15.26 -2.91
CA ALA A 361 18.14 -15.09 -1.85
C ALA A 361 17.41 -13.74 -2.01
N PRO A 362 16.15 -13.60 -1.55
CA PRO A 362 15.38 -12.36 -1.72
C PRO A 362 16.00 -11.11 -1.08
N ASP A 363 16.89 -11.30 -0.11
CA ASP A 363 17.64 -10.25 0.59
C ASP A 363 19.05 -10.04 0.02
N CYS A 364 19.41 -10.79 -1.03
CA CYS A 364 20.72 -10.79 -1.68
C CYS A 364 21.94 -11.01 -0.75
N THR A 365 21.72 -11.56 0.45
CA THR A 365 22.80 -11.84 1.41
C THR A 365 23.49 -13.18 1.14
N ALA A 366 22.84 -14.08 0.40
CA ALA A 366 23.32 -15.41 0.10
C ALA A 366 22.79 -15.96 -1.23
N LEU A 367 23.45 -17.01 -1.72
CA LEU A 367 22.94 -17.83 -2.81
C LEU A 367 21.87 -18.79 -2.30
N ASP A 368 20.73 -18.84 -2.99
CA ASP A 368 19.66 -19.80 -2.77
C ASP A 368 19.86 -21.05 -3.64
N ALA A 369 20.18 -22.16 -2.97
CA ALA A 369 20.40 -23.47 -3.59
C ALA A 369 19.20 -24.41 -3.49
N ALA A 370 17.98 -23.91 -3.19
CA ALA A 370 16.78 -24.74 -3.05
C ALA A 370 16.43 -25.55 -4.31
N ASN A 371 16.91 -25.13 -5.49
CA ASN A 371 16.72 -25.85 -6.76
C ASN A 371 17.81 -26.91 -7.05
N CYS A 372 18.78 -27.09 -6.15
CA CYS A 372 19.81 -28.10 -6.24
C CYS A 372 19.42 -29.36 -5.45
N ASN A 373 19.91 -30.51 -5.89
CA ASN A 373 19.76 -31.78 -5.19
C ASN A 373 21.11 -32.17 -4.59
N ALA A 374 21.14 -32.78 -3.40
CA ALA A 374 22.37 -33.46 -3.00
C ALA A 374 22.75 -34.56 -4.03
N PRO A 375 24.04 -34.89 -4.20
CA PRO A 375 24.40 -36.11 -4.92
C PRO A 375 23.62 -37.31 -4.35
N ALA A 376 23.24 -38.26 -5.21
CA ALA A 376 22.73 -39.55 -4.72
C ALA A 376 23.82 -40.18 -3.85
N GLY A 377 23.53 -40.42 -2.58
CA GLY A 377 24.52 -40.69 -1.54
C GLY A 377 25.22 -39.42 -1.07
N TYR A 378 25.35 -39.29 0.25
CA TYR A 378 26.19 -38.30 0.92
C TYR A 378 25.65 -36.85 1.01
N GLY A 379 24.32 -36.65 0.95
CA GLY A 379 23.66 -35.35 1.16
C GLY A 379 23.56 -34.93 2.65
N ASN A 380 23.38 -33.63 2.92
CA ASN A 380 23.11 -33.12 4.28
C ASN A 380 21.61 -33.30 4.60
N CYS A 381 21.30 -34.10 5.61
CA CYS A 381 19.93 -34.45 5.99
C CYS A 381 19.41 -33.69 7.23
N LEU A 382 20.16 -32.73 7.77
CA LEU A 382 19.71 -31.82 8.82
C LEU A 382 19.13 -30.51 8.29
N ASP A 383 19.68 -29.98 7.19
CA ASP A 383 19.25 -28.67 6.64
C ASP A 383 18.04 -28.75 5.73
N PHE A 384 17.68 -29.97 5.34
CA PHE A 384 16.58 -30.25 4.44
C PHE A 384 15.72 -31.39 4.98
N PRO A 385 14.42 -31.43 4.68
CA PRO A 385 13.57 -32.58 4.98
C PRO A 385 14.20 -33.87 4.45
N GLU A 386 14.38 -34.88 5.30
CA GLU A 386 15.05 -36.16 4.96
C GLU A 386 14.52 -36.77 3.65
N ALA A 387 13.21 -36.69 3.40
CA ALA A 387 12.55 -37.20 2.19
C ALA A 387 12.90 -36.45 0.87
N GLN A 388 13.57 -35.30 0.96
CA GLN A 388 14.02 -34.51 -0.20
C GLN A 388 15.51 -34.74 -0.53
N VAL A 389 16.30 -35.22 0.43
CA VAL A 389 17.77 -35.32 0.29
C VAL A 389 18.28 -36.76 0.39
N CYS A 390 17.70 -37.57 1.27
CA CYS A 390 17.95 -39.00 1.33
C CYS A 390 16.84 -39.74 0.55
N THR A 391 17.24 -40.68 -0.28
CA THR A 391 16.33 -41.63 -0.93
C THR A 391 15.74 -42.60 0.08
N ALA A 392 14.66 -43.31 -0.29
CA ALA A 392 14.03 -44.30 0.59
C ALA A 392 14.92 -45.50 0.99
N MET A 393 16.12 -45.60 0.44
CA MET A 393 17.12 -46.62 0.77
C MET A 393 18.34 -46.05 1.53
N GLU A 394 18.28 -44.77 1.87
CA GLU A 394 19.34 -44.07 2.60
C GLU A 394 18.90 -43.76 4.02
N LEU A 395 19.86 -43.81 4.93
CA LEU A 395 19.70 -43.48 6.35
C LEU A 395 20.42 -42.16 6.64
N CYS A 396 19.75 -41.24 7.32
CA CYS A 396 20.39 -40.03 7.82
C CYS A 396 21.29 -40.34 9.04
N ALA A 397 22.61 -40.19 8.87
CA ALA A 397 23.57 -40.27 9.96
C ALA A 397 23.99 -38.85 10.40
N SER A 398 23.97 -38.58 11.70
CA SER A 398 24.28 -37.26 12.24
C SER A 398 24.90 -37.34 13.64
N ASP A 399 25.75 -36.36 13.97
CA ASP A 399 26.25 -36.10 15.32
C ASP A 399 25.49 -34.97 16.05
N GLY A 400 24.45 -34.42 15.42
CA GLY A 400 23.65 -33.28 15.90
C GLY A 400 24.10 -31.91 15.41
N THR A 401 25.27 -31.79 14.76
CA THR A 401 25.79 -30.55 14.15
C THR A 401 26.20 -30.75 12.69
N ASN A 402 26.60 -31.98 12.35
CA ASN A 402 26.95 -32.42 11.01
C ASN A 402 26.07 -33.62 10.63
N SER A 403 25.82 -33.82 9.34
CA SER A 403 25.07 -34.98 8.87
C SER A 403 25.42 -35.45 7.46
N VAL A 404 25.02 -36.69 7.15
CA VAL A 404 25.21 -37.32 5.84
C VAL A 404 24.15 -38.39 5.57
N CYS A 405 23.63 -38.47 4.34
CA CYS A 405 22.83 -39.61 3.88
C CYS A 405 23.74 -40.81 3.56
N LEU A 406 23.54 -41.93 4.26
CA LEU A 406 24.25 -43.19 4.05
C LEU A 406 23.41 -44.17 3.24
N GLY A 407 23.94 -44.71 2.14
CA GLY A 407 23.28 -45.78 1.41
C GLY A 407 23.32 -47.08 2.23
N SER A 408 22.16 -47.67 2.54
CA SER A 408 22.10 -48.89 3.35
C SER A 408 22.09 -50.17 2.49
N GLY A 409 22.63 -51.27 3.02
CA GLY A 409 22.51 -52.61 2.44
C GLY A 409 23.54 -52.95 1.35
N CYS A 410 24.70 -52.29 1.32
CA CYS A 410 25.75 -52.60 0.36
C CYS A 410 26.42 -53.95 0.65
N ALA A 411 26.83 -54.69 -0.38
CA ALA A 411 27.63 -55.91 -0.22
C ALA A 411 29.13 -55.61 -0.38
N THR A 412 29.46 -54.64 -1.23
CA THR A 412 30.81 -54.19 -1.54
C THR A 412 30.81 -52.68 -1.81
N ALA A 413 31.99 -52.06 -1.82
CA ALA A 413 32.13 -50.64 -2.17
C ALA A 413 31.66 -50.30 -3.60
N MET A 414 31.54 -51.28 -4.50
CA MET A 414 30.99 -51.06 -5.85
C MET A 414 29.47 -50.92 -5.87
N ASP A 415 28.78 -51.36 -4.82
CA ASP A 415 27.34 -51.20 -4.67
C ASP A 415 26.97 -49.81 -4.13
N CYS A 416 27.99 -49.03 -3.74
CA CYS A 416 27.84 -47.70 -3.20
C CYS A 416 27.84 -46.62 -4.29
N PRO A 417 27.16 -45.49 -4.04
CA PRO A 417 27.29 -44.32 -4.90
C PRO A 417 28.74 -43.88 -5.03
N ALA A 418 29.12 -43.41 -6.22
CA ALA A 418 30.46 -42.90 -6.44
C ALA A 418 30.71 -41.69 -5.53
N ALA A 419 31.92 -41.59 -4.96
CA ALA A 419 32.32 -40.42 -4.18
C ALA A 419 32.14 -39.14 -5.02
N PRO A 420 31.71 -38.02 -4.41
CA PRO A 420 31.73 -36.73 -5.08
C PRO A 420 33.12 -36.44 -5.65
N GLY A 421 33.20 -35.84 -6.84
CA GLY A 421 34.46 -35.70 -7.61
C GLY A 421 35.53 -34.79 -6.99
N THR A 422 35.32 -34.27 -5.79
CA THR A 422 36.26 -33.46 -5.02
C THR A 422 36.77 -34.27 -3.84
N GLY A 423 38.05 -34.19 -3.48
CA GLY A 423 38.65 -34.96 -2.38
C GLY A 423 39.23 -36.32 -2.81
N ASN A 424 39.72 -37.08 -1.83
CA ASN A 424 40.31 -38.42 -2.06
C ASN A 424 39.89 -39.49 -1.03
N ALA A 425 38.91 -39.19 -0.16
CA ALA A 425 38.32 -40.16 0.76
C ALA A 425 37.69 -41.33 -0.03
N PRO A 426 38.11 -42.60 0.20
CA PRO A 426 37.55 -43.75 -0.49
C PRO A 426 36.12 -44.05 -0.02
N VAL A 427 35.32 -44.58 -0.96
CA VAL A 427 34.02 -45.17 -0.63
C VAL A 427 34.24 -46.51 0.05
N VAL A 428 33.67 -46.68 1.24
CA VAL A 428 33.72 -47.91 2.03
C VAL A 428 32.30 -48.42 2.29
N CYS A 429 32.17 -49.75 2.29
CA CYS A 429 30.94 -50.46 2.60
C CYS A 429 31.14 -51.25 3.90
N GLN A 430 30.68 -50.71 5.02
CA GLN A 430 30.74 -51.34 6.35
C GLN A 430 29.56 -50.89 7.20
N ASP A 431 29.15 -51.73 8.15
CA ASP A 431 28.14 -51.41 9.15
C ASP A 431 28.68 -50.36 10.14
N VAL A 432 28.43 -49.08 9.86
CA VAL A 432 28.84 -47.96 10.73
C VAL A 432 27.72 -47.52 11.65
N THR A 433 26.48 -47.82 11.29
CA THR A 433 25.29 -47.51 12.10
C THR A 433 24.99 -48.58 13.16
N ALA A 434 25.69 -49.72 13.10
CA ALA A 434 25.53 -50.88 13.97
C ALA A 434 24.12 -51.49 13.92
N ASP A 435 23.44 -51.37 12.78
CA ASP A 435 22.09 -51.88 12.56
C ASP A 435 22.07 -53.31 11.98
N GLY A 436 23.25 -53.85 11.66
CA GLY A 436 23.43 -55.19 11.08
C GLY A 436 23.44 -55.21 9.55
N SER A 437 23.33 -54.05 8.88
CA SER A 437 23.49 -53.85 7.44
C SER A 437 24.75 -53.02 7.18
N ASN A 438 25.43 -53.27 6.06
CA ASN A 438 26.56 -52.40 5.71
C ASN A 438 26.05 -51.10 5.08
N ASP A 439 26.70 -50.00 5.45
CA ASP A 439 26.43 -48.66 4.97
C ASP A 439 27.53 -48.19 4.02
N CYS A 440 27.12 -47.38 3.04
CA CYS A 440 28.00 -46.66 2.15
C CYS A 440 28.40 -45.33 2.79
N TYR A 441 29.67 -45.18 3.17
CA TYR A 441 30.23 -43.95 3.72
C TYR A 441 31.58 -43.61 3.07
N LEU A 442 32.05 -42.38 3.26
CA LEU A 442 33.39 -41.94 2.84
C LEU A 442 34.33 -42.02 4.04
N ASP A 443 35.35 -42.85 3.92
CA ASP A 443 36.32 -43.11 4.98
C ASP A 443 37.47 -42.09 4.93
N CYS A 444 37.72 -41.46 6.07
CA CYS A 444 38.82 -40.49 6.24
C CYS A 444 39.81 -40.88 7.35
N THR A 445 39.80 -42.16 7.78
CA THR A 445 40.64 -42.67 8.88
C THR A 445 42.14 -42.53 8.65
N MET A 446 42.61 -42.50 7.40
CA MET A 446 44.04 -42.35 7.08
C MET A 446 44.44 -40.90 6.77
N GLY A 447 43.56 -39.93 7.06
CA GLY A 447 43.79 -38.51 6.82
C GLY A 447 43.48 -38.11 5.38
N GLU A 448 42.62 -38.86 4.69
CA GLU A 448 42.07 -38.47 3.41
C GLU A 448 41.26 -37.17 3.50
N THR A 449 41.40 -36.33 2.48
CA THR A 449 40.59 -35.14 2.30
C THR A 449 39.18 -35.53 1.85
N CYS A 450 38.20 -35.18 2.70
CA CYS A 450 36.80 -35.24 2.36
C CYS A 450 36.46 -34.32 1.17
N PRO A 451 35.36 -34.61 0.45
CA PRO A 451 34.84 -33.71 -0.58
C PRO A 451 34.58 -32.28 -0.09
N ASN A 452 34.53 -31.34 -1.04
CA ASN A 452 34.24 -29.95 -0.74
C ASN A 452 32.90 -29.83 0.01
N GLY A 453 32.90 -29.06 1.10
CA GLY A 453 31.74 -28.90 1.97
C GLY A 453 31.54 -30.03 2.99
N MET A 454 32.47 -30.98 3.10
CA MET A 454 32.48 -32.01 4.15
C MET A 454 33.73 -31.91 5.03
N THR A 455 33.58 -32.29 6.29
CA THR A 455 34.66 -32.42 7.27
C THR A 455 34.80 -33.87 7.73
N CYS A 456 36.03 -34.28 8.05
CA CYS A 456 36.27 -35.60 8.62
C CYS A 456 35.89 -35.56 10.10
N GLU A 457 34.71 -36.08 10.41
CA GLU A 457 34.17 -36.12 11.75
C GLU A 457 34.35 -37.49 12.38
N LEU A 458 34.39 -37.50 13.71
CA LEU A 458 34.61 -38.71 14.52
C LEU A 458 35.92 -39.46 14.22
N GLY A 459 36.79 -38.90 13.37
CA GLY A 459 38.06 -39.48 12.95
C GLY A 459 37.94 -40.62 11.93
N PHE A 460 36.77 -40.83 11.32
CA PHE A 460 36.58 -41.92 10.35
C PHE A 460 35.56 -41.68 9.24
N ILE A 461 34.69 -40.67 9.35
CA ILE A 461 33.60 -40.46 8.38
C ILE A 461 33.52 -39.00 7.92
N CYS A 462 33.32 -38.78 6.62
CA CYS A 462 33.04 -37.45 6.10
C CYS A 462 31.57 -37.05 6.33
N LEU A 463 31.34 -35.98 7.10
CA LEU A 463 30.01 -35.40 7.34
C LEU A 463 29.93 -33.97 6.76
N ARG A 464 28.73 -33.49 6.45
CA ARG A 464 28.51 -32.09 6.08
C ARG A 464 28.09 -31.28 7.30
N PRO A 465 28.69 -30.10 7.54
CA PRO A 465 28.18 -29.14 8.52
C PRO A 465 26.77 -28.68 8.14
N ALA A 466 25.92 -28.52 9.16
CA ALA A 466 24.64 -27.80 9.08
C ALA A 466 24.85 -26.29 8.94
#